data_AF-A0A1E7HTY2-F1
#
_entry.id   AF-A0A1E7HTY2-F1
#
_cell.length_a   1.000
_cell.length_b   1.000
_cell.length_c   1.000
_cell.angle_alpha   90.00
_cell.angle_beta   90.00
_cell.angle_gamma   90.00
#
_symmetry.space_group_name_H-M   'P 1'
#
loop_
_entity.id
_entity.type
_entity.pdbx_description
1 polymer ?
#
loop_
_entity_poly.entity_id
_entity_poly.type
_entity_poly.pdbx_seq_one_letter_code
_entity_poly.pdbx_strand_id
1 'polypeptide(L)'
;MVRLSKSAGIILVLIIGFLVQLLFSFADSIDTPSKAVVQFSKAYFNLDKSMAKRICKERLASEDVDVIDQYIYLAAKEAKERGFGINFMKNKLYHIETEAISKKDNEAQIRITGKIRVSINPVYPIVAKLFNIGATHEVEEIINVIKEDGKWKVCGNLFSLPVT
;
A
#
# COMPACT_ATOMS: atom_id res chain seq x y z
N MET A 1 5.98 -47.01 -22.93
CA MET A 1 6.65 -45.69 -23.11
C MET A 1 5.75 -44.83 -23.99
N VAL A 2 4.98 -43.91 -23.42
CA VAL A 2 4.08 -43.04 -24.19
C VAL A 2 4.93 -41.95 -24.84
N ARG A 3 5.10 -41.98 -26.16
CA ARG A 3 5.72 -40.88 -26.91
C ARG A 3 4.75 -39.71 -26.93
N LEU A 4 4.95 -38.75 -26.03
CA LEU A 4 4.20 -37.51 -26.02
C LEU A 4 4.54 -36.75 -27.31
N SER A 5 3.53 -36.47 -28.15
CA SER A 5 3.73 -35.62 -29.32
C SER A 5 4.14 -34.23 -28.87
N LYS A 6 4.91 -33.52 -29.71
CA LYS A 6 5.38 -32.16 -29.41
C LYS A 6 4.22 -31.22 -29.05
N SER A 7 3.06 -31.40 -29.68
CA SER A 7 1.82 -30.69 -29.36
C SER A 7 1.23 -31.07 -28.00
N ALA A 8 1.19 -32.36 -27.65
CA ALA A 8 0.74 -32.81 -26.33
C ALA A 8 1.64 -32.29 -25.19
N GLY A 9 2.95 -32.18 -25.42
CA GLY A 9 3.88 -31.55 -24.47
C GLY A 9 3.60 -30.06 -24.24
N ILE A 10 3.32 -29.30 -25.30
CA ILE A 10 2.99 -27.87 -25.20
C ILE A 10 1.67 -27.68 -24.43
N ILE A 11 0.64 -28.45 -24.76
CA ILE A 11 -0.66 -28.39 -24.10
C ILE A 11 -0.51 -28.69 -22.60
N LEU A 12 0.27 -29.70 -22.24
CA LEU A 12 0.54 -30.05 -20.85
C LEU A 12 1.20 -28.90 -20.08
N VAL A 13 2.21 -28.24 -20.66
CA VAL A 13 2.88 -27.08 -20.03
C VAL A 13 1.91 -25.92 -19.82
N LEU A 14 1.03 -25.63 -20.79
CA LEU A 14 0.03 -24.58 -20.65
C LEU A 14 -0.98 -24.88 -19.53
N ILE A 15 -1.44 -26.12 -19.44
CA ILE A 15 -2.36 -26.56 -18.37
C ILE A 15 -1.69 -26.43 -17.00
N ILE A 16 -0.45 -26.90 -16.86
CA ILE A 16 0.31 -26.78 -15.61
C ILE A 16 0.53 -25.31 -15.25
N GLY A 17 0.94 -24.48 -16.22
CA GLY A 17 1.11 -23.04 -16.03
C GLY A 17 -0.16 -22.36 -15.53
N PHE A 18 -1.31 -22.69 -16.14
CA PHE A 18 -2.61 -22.17 -15.72
C PHE A 18 -2.99 -22.62 -14.31
N LEU A 19 -2.79 -23.89 -13.96
CA LEU A 19 -3.07 -24.42 -12.62
C LEU A 19 -2.20 -23.74 -11.55
N VAL A 20 -0.91 -23.54 -11.84
CA VAL A 20 0.00 -22.82 -10.94
C VAL A 20 -0.42 -21.37 -10.75
N GLN A 21 -0.83 -20.68 -11.82
CA GLN A 21 -1.35 -19.31 -11.75
C GLN A 21 -2.62 -19.21 -10.89
N LEU A 22 -3.54 -20.18 -11.00
CA LEU A 22 -4.72 -20.24 -10.14
C LEU A 22 -4.33 -20.41 -8.67
N LEU A 23 -3.44 -21.35 -8.35
CA LEU A 23 -2.97 -21.58 -6.98
C LEU A 23 -2.33 -20.31 -6.38
N PHE A 24 -1.49 -19.61 -7.12
CA PHE A 24 -0.90 -18.35 -6.66
C PHE A 24 -1.91 -17.22 -6.51
N SER A 25 -2.95 -17.18 -7.35
CA SER A 25 -4.03 -16.20 -7.21
C SER A 25 -4.82 -16.43 -5.91
N PHE A 26 -5.11 -17.68 -5.57
CA PHE A 26 -5.74 -18.02 -4.28
C PHE A 26 -4.84 -17.71 -3.10
N ALA A 27 -3.55 -18.04 -3.19
CA ALA A 27 -2.59 -17.69 -2.14
C ALA A 27 -2.51 -16.17 -1.92
N ASP A 28 -2.49 -15.37 -3.01
CA ASP A 28 -2.52 -13.92 -2.90
C ASP A 28 -3.87 -13.40 -2.35
N SER A 29 -4.99 -14.09 -2.57
CA SER A 29 -6.28 -13.67 -2.01
C SER A 29 -6.34 -13.72 -0.48
N ILE A 30 -5.43 -14.46 0.17
CA ILE A 30 -5.37 -14.57 1.63
C ILE A 30 -4.92 -13.23 2.22
N ASP A 31 -5.75 -12.70 3.11
CA ASP A 31 -5.43 -11.47 3.81
C ASP A 31 -4.43 -11.73 4.93
N THR A 32 -3.31 -11.00 4.92
CA THR A 32 -2.24 -11.13 5.92
C THR A 32 -1.95 -9.78 6.58
N PRO A 33 -1.40 -9.78 7.82
CA PRO A 33 -0.95 -8.57 8.51
C PRO A 33 -0.08 -7.66 7.62
N SER A 34 0.97 -8.23 7.02
CA SER A 34 1.89 -7.50 6.14
C SER A 34 1.17 -6.93 4.91
N LYS A 35 0.26 -7.69 4.29
CA LYS A 35 -0.49 -7.22 3.12
C LYS A 35 -1.38 -6.02 3.48
N ALA A 36 -2.01 -6.02 4.65
CA ALA A 36 -2.80 -4.89 5.13
C ALA A 36 -1.94 -3.63 5.30
N VAL A 37 -0.78 -3.75 5.96
CA VAL A 37 0.15 -2.62 6.16
C VAL A 37 0.65 -2.06 4.83
N VAL A 38 1.04 -2.93 3.89
CA VAL A 38 1.50 -2.50 2.56
C VAL A 38 0.40 -1.79 1.78
N GLN A 39 -0.82 -2.33 1.77
CA GLN A 39 -1.95 -1.73 1.06
C GLN A 39 -2.34 -0.38 1.66
N PHE A 40 -2.44 -0.31 2.99
CA PHE A 40 -2.67 0.94 3.70
C PHE A 40 -1.60 1.98 3.35
N SER A 41 -0.32 1.63 3.52
CA SER A 41 0.79 2.57 3.32
C SER A 41 0.86 3.08 1.88
N LYS A 42 0.64 2.21 0.87
CA LYS A 42 0.56 2.64 -0.53
C LYS A 42 -0.59 3.64 -0.77
N ALA A 43 -1.77 3.39 -0.20
CA ALA A 43 -2.90 4.29 -0.33
C ALA A 43 -2.68 5.61 0.42
N TYR A 44 -2.11 5.54 1.63
CA TYR A 44 -1.73 6.69 2.46
C TYR A 44 -0.79 7.63 1.70
N PHE A 45 0.37 7.13 1.23
CA PHE A 45 1.34 7.97 0.53
C PHE A 45 0.79 8.52 -0.79
N ASN A 46 -0.13 7.82 -1.44
CA ASN A 46 -0.74 8.27 -2.69
C ASN A 46 -1.96 9.20 -2.49
N LEU A 47 -2.28 9.57 -1.25
CA LEU A 47 -3.47 10.35 -0.88
C LEU A 47 -4.77 9.75 -1.42
N ASP A 48 -4.89 8.42 -1.36
CA ASP A 48 -6.06 7.68 -1.84
C ASP A 48 -7.01 7.35 -0.69
N LYS A 49 -8.26 7.82 -0.79
CA LYS A 49 -9.35 7.56 0.17
C LYS A 49 -9.58 6.06 0.41
N SER A 50 -9.16 5.19 -0.51
CA SER A 50 -9.22 3.73 -0.34
C SER A 50 -8.45 3.23 0.89
N MET A 51 -7.54 4.03 1.47
CA MET A 51 -6.85 3.73 2.74
C MET A 51 -7.83 3.44 3.88
N ALA A 52 -9.02 4.06 3.88
CA ALA A 52 -10.08 3.85 4.87
C ALA A 52 -10.43 2.36 5.06
N LYS A 53 -10.39 1.58 3.97
CA LYS A 53 -10.75 0.15 3.99
C LYS A 53 -9.80 -0.70 4.84
N ARG A 54 -8.62 -0.18 5.14
CA ARG A 54 -7.59 -0.83 5.94
C ARG A 54 -7.41 -0.20 7.31
N ILE A 55 -8.12 0.86 7.67
CA ILE A 55 -8.04 1.47 9.00
C ILE A 55 -9.08 0.82 9.94
N CYS A 56 -8.70 0.56 11.19
CA CYS A 56 -9.58 0.00 12.21
C CYS A 56 -10.78 0.91 12.48
N LYS A 57 -11.94 0.31 12.81
CA LYS A 57 -13.20 1.07 12.99
C LYS A 57 -13.07 2.17 14.04
N GLU A 58 -12.35 1.89 15.13
CA GLU A 58 -12.07 2.86 16.21
C GLU A 58 -11.50 4.18 15.70
N ARG A 59 -10.56 4.14 14.75
CA ARG A 59 -9.92 5.34 14.17
C ARG A 59 -10.80 6.06 13.14
N LEU A 60 -11.89 5.44 12.70
CA LEU A 60 -12.87 6.03 11.77
C LEU A 60 -14.15 6.49 12.47
N ALA A 61 -14.34 6.14 13.74
CA ALA A 61 -15.60 6.31 14.45
C ALA A 61 -15.81 7.71 15.09
N SER A 62 -14.95 8.70 14.81
CA SER A 62 -15.15 10.06 15.33
C SER A 62 -16.27 10.78 14.59
N GLU A 63 -17.23 11.33 15.34
CA GLU A 63 -18.57 11.69 14.86
C GLU A 63 -18.70 12.98 14.02
N ASP A 64 -17.65 13.81 13.84
CA ASP A 64 -17.84 15.12 13.17
C ASP A 64 -16.87 15.45 12.01
N VAL A 65 -15.73 14.78 11.87
CA VAL A 65 -14.78 15.04 10.77
C VAL A 65 -14.16 13.72 10.30
N ASP A 66 -14.32 13.40 9.02
CA ASP A 66 -13.60 12.30 8.38
C ASP A 66 -12.10 12.66 8.35
N VAL A 67 -11.32 12.00 9.23
CA VAL A 67 -9.87 12.21 9.39
C VAL A 67 -9.09 12.09 8.08
N ILE A 68 -9.57 11.26 7.15
CA ILE A 68 -8.94 11.06 5.85
C ILE A 68 -9.20 12.28 4.96
N ASP A 69 -10.43 12.78 4.95
CA ASP A 69 -10.78 13.97 4.19
C ASP A 69 -10.10 15.22 4.75
N GLN A 70 -9.97 15.33 6.07
CA GLN A 70 -9.18 16.39 6.70
C GLN A 70 -7.70 16.30 6.31
N TYR A 71 -7.10 15.11 6.36
CA TYR A 71 -5.72 14.91 5.96
C TYR A 71 -5.48 15.28 4.49
N ILE A 72 -6.35 14.81 3.58
CA ILE A 72 -6.28 15.13 2.15
C ILE A 72 -6.49 16.63 1.90
N TYR A 73 -7.41 17.27 2.64
CA TYR A 73 -7.63 18.71 2.56
C TYR A 73 -6.39 19.50 2.99
N LEU A 74 -5.75 19.13 4.10
CA LEU A 74 -4.52 19.77 4.56
C LEU A 74 -3.38 19.61 3.55
N ALA A 75 -3.21 18.42 2.96
CA ALA A 75 -2.25 18.21 1.88
C ALA A 75 -2.56 19.08 0.64
N ALA A 76 -3.84 19.21 0.26
CA ALA A 76 -4.24 20.07 -0.85
C ALA A 76 -3.98 21.56 -0.56
N LYS A 77 -4.21 22.00 0.68
CA LYS A 77 -3.93 23.36 1.13
C LYS A 77 -2.43 23.65 1.08
N GLU A 78 -1.59 22.77 1.62
CA GLU A 78 -0.13 22.91 1.56
C GLU A 78 0.36 22.98 0.11
N ALA A 79 -0.15 22.11 -0.77
CA ALA A 79 0.19 22.14 -2.19
C ALA A 79 -0.10 23.52 -2.79
N LYS A 80 -1.30 24.06 -2.53
CA LYS A 80 -1.75 25.36 -3.04
C LYS A 80 -0.89 26.52 -2.51
N GLU A 81 -0.56 26.52 -1.22
CA GLU A 81 0.32 27.51 -0.59
C GLU A 81 1.72 27.50 -1.22
N ARG A 82 2.17 26.34 -1.69
CA ARG A 82 3.43 26.16 -2.42
C ARG A 82 3.31 26.40 -3.93
N GLY A 83 2.14 26.76 -4.45
CA GLY A 83 1.89 26.99 -5.88
C GLY A 83 1.76 25.71 -6.73
N PHE A 84 1.56 24.55 -6.10
CA PHE A 84 1.42 23.25 -6.75
C PHE A 84 -0.02 22.70 -6.66
N GLY A 85 -0.35 21.76 -7.55
CA GLY A 85 -1.54 20.93 -7.41
C GLY A 85 -1.32 19.77 -6.43
N ILE A 86 -2.40 19.20 -5.90
CA ILE A 86 -2.36 18.07 -4.94
C ILE A 86 -1.52 16.86 -5.43
N ASN A 87 -1.40 16.65 -6.73
CA ASN A 87 -0.59 15.57 -7.28
C ASN A 87 0.90 15.66 -6.89
N PHE A 88 1.38 16.87 -6.55
CA PHE A 88 2.73 17.07 -6.04
C PHE A 88 2.93 16.54 -4.61
N MET A 89 1.84 16.40 -3.86
CA MET A 89 1.85 15.85 -2.50
C MET A 89 1.70 14.33 -2.49
N LYS A 90 1.29 13.72 -3.62
CA LYS A 90 1.20 12.28 -3.77
C LYS A 90 2.60 11.69 -3.90
N ASN A 91 2.86 10.64 -3.13
CA ASN A 91 4.08 9.88 -3.16
C ASN A 91 3.82 8.43 -3.58
N LYS A 92 4.75 7.86 -4.32
CA LYS A 92 4.81 6.44 -4.62
C LYS A 92 5.74 5.76 -3.64
N LEU A 93 5.21 4.79 -2.89
CA LEU A 93 5.99 3.91 -2.02
C LEU A 93 6.53 2.71 -2.82
N TYR A 94 7.83 2.43 -2.70
CA TYR A 94 8.54 1.36 -3.42
C TYR A 94 9.72 0.81 -2.59
N HIS A 95 10.35 -0.28 -3.05
CA HIS A 95 11.31 -1.07 -2.27
C HIS A 95 10.78 -1.43 -0.87
N ILE A 96 9.55 -1.93 -0.84
CA ILE A 96 8.83 -2.17 0.41
C ILE A 96 9.27 -3.50 0.98
N GLU A 97 9.72 -3.48 2.22
CA GLU A 97 9.98 -4.68 3.02
C GLU A 97 9.08 -4.65 4.26
N THR A 98 8.68 -5.83 4.71
CA THR A 98 7.87 -5.96 5.93
C THR A 98 8.42 -7.07 6.80
N GLU A 99 8.52 -6.80 8.10
CA GLU A 99 8.95 -7.76 9.12
C GLU A 99 7.88 -7.85 10.20
N ALA A 100 7.47 -9.07 10.55
CA ALA A 100 6.56 -9.28 11.67
C ALA A 100 7.36 -9.32 12.98
N ILE A 101 7.27 -8.25 13.76
CA ILE A 101 7.90 -8.15 15.08
C ILE A 101 7.18 -9.06 16.08
N SER A 102 5.85 -9.06 16.02
CA SER A 102 5.01 -9.98 16.78
C SER A 102 3.79 -10.37 15.96
N LYS A 103 3.31 -11.61 16.17
CA LYS A 103 2.13 -12.14 15.49
C LYS A 103 1.38 -13.08 16.42
N LYS A 104 0.12 -12.73 16.68
CA LYS A 104 -0.88 -13.59 17.31
C LYS A 104 -2.03 -13.82 16.32
N ASP A 105 -3.07 -14.53 16.75
CA ASP A 105 -4.17 -14.95 15.87
C ASP A 105 -4.99 -13.78 15.32
N ASN A 106 -5.17 -12.73 16.12
CA ASN A 106 -6.01 -11.57 15.81
C ASN A 106 -5.28 -10.22 15.90
N GLU A 107 -4.00 -10.21 16.27
CA GLU A 107 -3.18 -9.01 16.40
C GLU A 107 -1.75 -9.28 15.92
N ALA A 108 -1.10 -8.26 15.35
CA ALA A 108 0.31 -8.32 14.98
C ALA A 108 0.93 -6.92 14.99
N GLN A 109 2.25 -6.89 15.11
CA GLN A 109 3.05 -5.68 14.90
C GLN A 109 3.97 -5.91 13.71
N ILE A 110 3.84 -5.05 12.71
CA ILE A 110 4.59 -5.16 11.47
C ILE A 110 5.48 -3.94 11.32
N ARG A 111 6.79 -4.16 11.26
CA ARG A 111 7.72 -3.15 10.76
C ARG A 111 7.56 -3.07 9.25
N ILE A 112 7.41 -1.87 8.71
CA ILE A 112 7.49 -1.60 7.28
C ILE A 112 8.68 -0.68 7.03
N THR A 113 9.51 -1.03 6.06
CA THR A 113 10.54 -0.16 5.52
C THR A 113 10.29 0.06 4.03
N GLY A 114 10.74 1.19 3.51
CA GLY A 114 10.65 1.47 2.09
C GLY A 114 11.15 2.84 1.71
N LYS A 115 10.89 3.20 0.45
CA LYS A 115 11.29 4.47 -0.15
C LYS A 115 10.09 5.16 -0.76
N ILE A 116 9.97 6.46 -0.54
CA ILE A 116 8.94 7.31 -1.14
C ILE A 116 9.57 8.34 -2.06
N ARG A 117 8.85 8.67 -3.13
CA ARG A 117 9.16 9.77 -4.04
C ARG A 117 7.86 10.35 -4.59
N VAL A 118 7.88 11.61 -5.01
CA VAL A 118 6.70 12.25 -5.61
C VAL A 118 6.20 11.47 -6.83
N SER A 119 4.89 11.26 -6.90
CA SER A 119 4.19 10.60 -8.01
C SER A 119 4.05 11.55 -9.20
N ILE A 120 5.18 11.90 -9.82
CA ILE A 120 5.21 12.74 -11.03
C ILE A 120 4.87 11.88 -12.24
N ASN A 121 4.16 12.48 -13.21
CA ASN A 121 3.96 11.86 -14.52
C ASN A 121 5.33 11.61 -15.19
N PRO A 122 5.62 10.36 -15.63
CA PRO A 122 6.90 9.99 -16.24
C PRO A 122 7.25 10.73 -17.54
N VAL A 123 6.35 11.57 -18.08
CA VAL A 123 6.59 12.42 -19.25
C VAL A 123 7.39 13.70 -18.92
N TYR A 124 7.57 14.05 -17.64
CA TYR A 124 8.36 15.23 -17.22
C TYR A 124 9.68 14.93 -16.47
N PRO A 125 10.50 13.93 -16.86
CA PRO A 125 11.69 13.54 -16.11
C PRO A 125 12.80 14.60 -16.18
N ILE A 126 12.83 15.39 -17.26
CA ILE A 126 13.81 16.47 -17.44
C ILE A 126 13.53 17.62 -16.45
N VAL A 127 12.27 18.04 -16.33
CA VAL A 127 11.83 19.07 -15.37
C VAL A 127 12.02 18.57 -13.94
N ALA A 128 11.65 17.32 -13.68
CA ALA A 128 11.85 16.67 -12.38
C ALA A 128 13.32 16.71 -11.94
N LYS A 129 14.26 16.40 -12.83
CA LYS A 129 15.69 16.45 -12.55
C LYS A 129 16.22 17.87 -12.31
N LEU A 130 15.76 18.84 -13.08
CA LEU A 130 16.22 20.23 -12.97
C LEU A 130 15.81 20.89 -11.64
N PHE A 131 14.63 20.55 -11.13
CA PHE A 131 14.08 21.11 -9.89
C PHE A 131 14.23 20.18 -8.68
N ASN A 132 14.99 19.08 -8.81
CA ASN A 132 15.10 18.01 -7.80
C ASN A 132 13.74 17.48 -7.30
N ILE A 133 12.71 17.56 -8.14
CA ILE A 133 11.37 17.02 -7.87
C ILE A 133 11.49 15.52 -8.12
N GLY A 134 11.82 14.77 -7.08
CA GLY A 134 12.18 13.35 -7.20
C GLY A 134 13.11 12.84 -6.12
N ALA A 135 13.46 13.69 -5.15
CA ALA A 135 14.13 13.26 -3.93
C ALA A 135 13.43 12.02 -3.36
N THR A 136 14.27 11.03 -3.03
CA THR A 136 13.83 9.79 -2.43
C THR A 136 14.02 9.91 -0.93
N HIS A 137 12.97 9.62 -0.18
CA HIS A 137 13.02 9.60 1.27
C HIS A 137 12.77 8.18 1.78
N GLU A 138 13.49 7.79 2.81
CA GLU A 138 13.28 6.51 3.47
C GLU A 138 12.09 6.61 4.42
N VAL A 139 11.36 5.51 4.53
CA VAL A 139 10.24 5.35 5.45
C VAL A 139 10.51 4.09 6.25
N GLU A 140 10.42 4.22 7.58
CA GLU A 140 10.46 3.11 8.50
C GLU A 140 9.43 3.36 9.59
N GLU A 141 8.50 2.42 9.77
CA GLU A 141 7.45 2.52 10.80
C GLU A 141 7.09 1.15 11.35
N ILE A 142 6.60 1.13 12.59
CA ILE A 142 6.01 -0.05 13.21
C ILE A 142 4.52 0.18 13.34
N ILE A 143 3.73 -0.64 12.62
CA ILE A 143 2.28 -0.50 12.55
C ILE A 143 1.62 -1.68 13.25
N ASN A 144 0.75 -1.34 14.19
CA ASN A 144 -0.14 -2.29 14.84
C ASN A 144 -1.27 -2.65 13.90
N VAL A 145 -1.54 -3.94 13.76
CA VAL A 145 -2.69 -4.44 13.01
C VAL A 145 -3.52 -5.39 13.84
N ILE A 146 -4.84 -5.28 13.69
CA ILE A 146 -5.80 -6.21 14.29
C ILE A 146 -6.70 -6.78 13.21
N LYS A 147 -7.26 -7.96 13.48
CA LYS A 147 -8.20 -8.63 12.59
C LYS A 147 -9.64 -8.28 12.97
N GLU A 148 -10.29 -7.44 12.18
CA GLU A 148 -11.71 -7.08 12.31
C GLU A 148 -12.52 -7.62 11.13
N ASP A 149 -13.67 -8.22 11.39
CA ASP A 149 -14.59 -8.73 10.35
C ASP A 149 -13.89 -9.64 9.31
N GLY A 150 -12.91 -10.44 9.77
CA GLY A 150 -12.12 -11.34 8.93
C GLY A 150 -11.00 -10.67 8.10
N LYS A 151 -10.80 -9.36 8.23
CA LYS A 151 -9.75 -8.59 7.54
C LYS A 151 -8.76 -7.98 8.50
N TRP A 152 -7.49 -7.98 8.12
CA TRP A 152 -6.44 -7.25 8.83
C TRP A 152 -6.54 -5.76 8.52
N LYS A 153 -6.49 -4.96 9.57
CA LYS A 153 -6.59 -3.50 9.55
C LYS A 153 -5.53 -2.88 10.43
N VAL A 154 -5.05 -1.71 10.04
CA VAL A 154 -4.06 -0.89 10.75
C VAL A 154 -4.75 -0.03 11.80
N CYS A 155 -4.20 -0.02 13.01
CA CYS A 155 -4.72 0.77 14.13
C CYS A 155 -3.60 1.58 14.80
N GLY A 156 -3.99 2.42 15.77
CA GLY A 156 -3.06 3.26 16.50
C GLY A 156 -2.59 4.45 15.68
N ASN A 157 -1.35 4.90 15.91
CA ASN A 157 -0.77 6.02 15.19
C ASN A 157 -0.31 5.59 13.80
N LEU A 158 -0.82 6.28 12.78
CA LEU A 158 -0.63 5.92 11.38
C LEU A 158 0.06 7.08 10.64
N PHE A 159 1.38 7.08 10.65
CA PHE A 159 2.19 8.15 10.07
C PHE A 159 1.75 9.54 10.58
N SER A 160 1.30 10.42 9.68
CA SER A 160 0.81 11.78 9.97
C SER A 160 -0.70 11.91 9.92
N LEU A 161 -1.45 10.80 9.86
CA LEU A 161 -2.91 10.87 10.03
C LEU A 161 -3.23 11.44 11.41
N PRO A 162 -4.09 12.48 11.51
CA PRO A 162 -4.50 13.03 12.79
C PRO A 162 -5.02 11.94 13.72
N VAL A 163 -4.69 12.07 15.00
CA VAL A 163 -5.25 11.24 16.07
C VAL A 163 -6.62 11.81 16.41
N THR A 164 -7.62 10.95 16.47
CA THR A 164 -8.94 11.27 17.01
C THR A 164 -8.98 11.03 18.50
#